data_AF-A0A4Y2GMZ7-F1
#
_entry.id   AF-A0A4Y2GMZ7-F1
#
_cell.length_a   1.000
_cell.length_b   1.000
_cell.length_c   1.000
_cell.angle_alpha   90.00
_cell.angle_beta   90.00
_cell.angle_gamma   90.00
#
_symmetry.space_group_name_H-M   'P 1'
#
loop_
_entity.id
_entity.type
_entity.pdbx_description
1 polymer ?
#
loop_
_entity_poly.entity_id
_entity_poly.type
_entity_poly.pdbx_seq_one_letter_code
_entity_poly.pdbx_strand_id
1 'polypeptide(L)'
;MFQAHINIEYCNSVKSIKYICNYINKGSDMAVVEINKATTGVNDEIAWYQMGRYMNSNEAVWRILRFLIHDRYPTVVHLSVHIEKGQRVYFTSDNVHERATQPADSKLTAYFKLCQEDTF
;
A
#
# COMPACT_ATOMS: atom_id res chain seq x y z
N MET A 1 -28.78 8.71 4.43
CA MET A 1 -28.27 8.54 5.80
C MET A 1 -28.30 7.04 6.09
N PHE A 2 -27.15 6.40 6.31
CA PHE A 2 -27.09 4.94 6.47
C PHE A 2 -27.74 4.54 7.79
N GLN A 3 -28.90 3.88 7.75
CA GLN A 3 -29.50 3.19 8.90
C GLN A 3 -28.80 1.84 9.10
N ALA A 4 -27.49 1.87 9.33
CA ALA A 4 -26.68 0.70 9.61
C ALA A 4 -26.17 0.77 11.05
N HIS A 5 -26.22 -0.36 11.76
CA HIS A 5 -25.61 -0.46 13.08
C HIS A 5 -24.09 -0.63 12.89
N ILE A 6 -23.34 0.46 12.99
CA ILE A 6 -21.88 0.46 12.89
C ILE A 6 -21.31 0.41 14.31
N ASN A 7 -20.59 -0.68 14.65
CA ASN A 7 -19.83 -0.73 15.88
C ASN A 7 -18.58 0.15 15.75
N ILE A 8 -18.45 1.12 16.64
CA ILE A 8 -17.26 1.95 16.80
C ILE A 8 -16.59 1.52 18.10
N GLU A 9 -15.36 1.03 18.01
CA GLU A 9 -14.58 0.60 19.17
C GLU A 9 -13.35 1.51 19.33
N TYR A 10 -13.17 2.08 20.53
CA TYR A 10 -11.99 2.87 20.88
C TYR A 10 -10.92 1.99 21.53
N CYS A 11 -9.74 1.91 20.92
CA CYS A 11 -8.63 1.11 21.41
C CYS A 11 -7.58 1.99 22.10
N ASN A 12 -7.40 1.82 23.42
CA ASN A 12 -6.42 2.57 24.21
C ASN A 12 -5.15 1.78 24.59
N SER A 13 -4.88 0.64 23.94
CA SER A 13 -3.71 -0.19 24.23
C SER A 13 -2.89 -0.47 22.98
N VAL A 14 -1.56 -0.38 23.10
CA VAL A 14 -0.61 -0.76 22.05
C VAL A 14 -0.87 -2.19 21.55
N LYS A 15 -1.29 -3.11 22.43
CA LYS A 15 -1.63 -4.48 22.05
C LYS A 15 -2.86 -4.54 21.14
N SER A 16 -3.90 -3.76 21.45
CA SER A 16 -5.13 -3.68 20.65
C SER A 16 -4.87 -3.01 19.30
N ILE A 17 -4.10 -1.93 19.28
CA ILE A 17 -3.70 -1.26 18.03
C ILE A 17 -2.88 -2.21 17.16
N LYS A 18 -1.89 -2.90 17.73
CA LYS A 18 -1.11 -3.91 17.02
C LYS A 18 -1.98 -5.03 16.47
N TYR A 19 -2.94 -5.51 17.25
CA TYR A 19 -3.89 -6.53 16.82
C TYR A 19 -4.68 -6.05 15.61
N ILE A 20 -5.33 -4.88 15.67
CA ILE A 20 -6.08 -4.32 14.54
C ILE A 20 -5.19 -4.16 13.31
N CYS A 21 -4.01 -3.56 13.45
CA CYS A 21 -3.06 -3.40 12.34
C CYS A 21 -2.66 -4.75 11.74
N ASN A 22 -2.43 -5.78 12.55
CA ASN A 22 -2.14 -7.11 12.04
C ASN A 22 -3.31 -7.68 11.26
N TYR A 23 -4.56 -7.52 11.71
CA TYR A 23 -5.74 -8.00 10.99
C TYR A 23 -5.96 -7.26 9.67
N ILE A 24 -5.80 -5.94 9.65
CA ILE A 24 -5.91 -5.13 8.44
C ILE A 24 -4.82 -5.52 7.42
N ASN A 25 -3.60 -5.79 7.89
CA ASN A 25 -2.45 -6.08 7.03
C ASN A 25 -2.22 -7.57 6.75
N LYS A 26 -2.98 -8.49 7.36
CA LYS A 26 -2.85 -9.96 7.15
C LYS A 26 -3.07 -10.36 5.68
N GLY A 27 -3.79 -9.52 4.92
CA GLY A 27 -4.19 -9.80 3.55
C GLY A 27 -5.52 -10.53 3.47
N SER A 28 -6.14 -10.52 2.29
CA SER A 28 -7.38 -11.26 2.04
C SER A 28 -7.12 -12.76 2.01
N ASP A 29 -8.08 -13.56 2.49
CA ASP A 29 -8.04 -15.01 2.30
C ASP A 29 -7.91 -15.31 0.81
N MET A 30 -6.98 -16.22 0.47
CA MET A 30 -6.74 -16.62 -0.91
C MET A 30 -7.11 -18.09 -1.09
N ALA A 31 -7.68 -18.40 -2.26
CA ALA A 31 -7.97 -19.75 -2.67
C ALA A 31 -7.37 -20.01 -4.06
N VAL A 32 -6.90 -21.24 -4.27
CA VAL A 32 -6.51 -21.74 -5.58
C VAL A 32 -7.65 -22.60 -6.09
N VAL A 33 -8.14 -22.28 -7.28
CA VAL A 33 -9.25 -22.98 -7.93
C VAL A 33 -8.73 -23.66 -9.19
N GLU A 34 -9.04 -24.94 -9.35
CA GLU A 34 -8.79 -25.69 -10.58
C GLU A 34 -9.94 -25.41 -11.56
N ILE A 35 -9.64 -24.80 -12.71
CA ILE A 35 -10.66 -24.35 -13.69
C ILE A 35 -10.90 -25.41 -14.77
N ASN A 36 -9.83 -26.05 -15.26
CA ASN A 36 -9.92 -27.01 -16.37
C ASN A 36 -9.06 -28.24 -16.10
N LYS A 37 -9.70 -29.43 -16.04
CA LYS A 37 -9.00 -30.69 -16.32
C LYS A 37 -8.85 -30.81 -17.83
N ALA A 38 -7.63 -30.71 -18.35
CA ALA A 38 -7.38 -30.84 -19.78
C ALA A 38 -8.00 -32.14 -20.32
N THR A 39 -9.02 -32.02 -21.15
CA THR A 39 -9.60 -33.14 -21.93
C THR A 39 -8.71 -33.49 -23.14
N THR A 40 -7.69 -32.70 -23.43
CA THR A 40 -6.93 -32.71 -24.69
C THR A 40 -5.41 -32.91 -24.55
N GLY A 41 -4.90 -33.34 -23.39
CA GLY A 41 -3.50 -33.77 -23.25
C GLY A 41 -2.44 -32.66 -23.30
N VAL A 42 -2.84 -31.38 -23.27
CA VAL A 42 -1.94 -30.24 -23.12
C VAL A 42 -1.81 -29.93 -21.63
N ASN A 43 -0.62 -30.17 -21.07
CA ASN A 43 -0.31 -29.91 -19.67
C ASN A 43 0.13 -28.45 -19.47
N ASP A 44 -0.84 -27.56 -19.23
CA ASP A 44 -0.56 -26.15 -18.88
C ASP A 44 -1.06 -25.85 -17.46
N GLU A 45 -0.14 -25.94 -16.49
CA GLU A 45 -0.41 -25.73 -15.07
C GLU A 45 -0.96 -24.32 -14.76
N ILE A 46 -0.53 -23.29 -15.50
CA ILE A 46 -0.96 -21.90 -15.29
C ILE A 46 -2.41 -21.73 -15.74
N ALA A 47 -2.80 -22.38 -16.85
CA ALA A 47 -4.18 -22.37 -17.31
C ALA A 47 -5.11 -23.21 -16.41
N TRP A 48 -4.56 -24.18 -15.68
CA TRP A 48 -5.35 -25.08 -14.83
C TRP A 48 -5.66 -24.49 -13.47
N TYR A 49 -4.72 -23.77 -12.86
CA TYR A 49 -4.84 -23.26 -11.51
C TYR A 49 -4.90 -21.73 -11.50
N GLN A 50 -6.03 -21.19 -11.06
CA GLN A 50 -6.18 -19.77 -10.83
C GLN A 50 -6.15 -19.48 -9.34
N MET A 51 -5.24 -18.60 -8.92
CA MET A 51 -5.30 -18.01 -7.59
C MET A 51 -6.27 -16.82 -7.60
N GLY A 52 -7.13 -16.77 -6.59
CA GLY A 52 -8.06 -15.67 -6.38
C GLY A 52 -8.12 -15.31 -4.90
N ARG A 53 -8.43 -14.05 -4.60
CA ARG A 53 -8.75 -13.63 -3.24
C ARG A 53 -10.24 -13.68 -2.99
N TYR A 54 -10.63 -14.10 -1.80
CA TYR A 54 -11.98 -13.94 -1.32
C TYR A 54 -12.33 -12.45 -1.21
N MET A 55 -13.56 -12.13 -1.60
CA MET A 55 -14.12 -10.78 -1.55
C MET A 55 -15.52 -10.90 -0.94
N ASN A 56 -15.76 -10.19 0.16
CA ASN A 56 -17.08 -10.19 0.78
C ASN A 56 -18.07 -9.35 -0.05
N SER A 57 -19.37 -9.58 0.14
CA SER A 57 -20.43 -8.92 -0.63
C SER A 57 -20.38 -7.38 -0.55
N ASN A 58 -20.05 -6.83 0.61
CA ASN A 58 -19.97 -5.37 0.80
C ASN A 58 -18.80 -4.76 0.01
N GLU A 59 -17.62 -5.38 0.07
CA GLU A 59 -16.44 -4.97 -0.69
C GLU A 59 -16.69 -5.06 -2.20
N ALA A 60 -17.36 -6.13 -2.65
CA ALA A 60 -17.72 -6.32 -4.05
C ALA A 60 -18.63 -5.19 -4.57
N VAL A 61 -19.68 -4.83 -3.83
CA VAL A 61 -20.56 -3.71 -4.19
C VAL A 61 -19.79 -2.40 -4.25
N TRP A 62 -18.92 -2.11 -3.27
CA TRP A 62 -18.08 -0.92 -3.26
C TRP A 62 -17.18 -0.83 -4.50
N ARG A 63 -16.60 -1.97 -4.91
CA ARG A 63 -15.74 -2.06 -6.08
C ARG A 63 -16.50 -1.90 -7.39
N ILE A 64 -17.66 -2.54 -7.53
CA ILE A 64 -18.53 -2.43 -8.71
C ILE A 64 -18.98 -0.97 -8.90
N LEU A 65 -19.34 -0.30 -7.81
CA LEU A 65 -19.78 1.10 -7.82
C LEU A 65 -18.61 2.10 -7.84
N ARG A 66 -17.35 1.63 -7.86
CA ARG A 66 -16.12 2.44 -7.85
C ARG A 66 -16.04 3.46 -6.72
N PHE A 67 -16.57 3.13 -5.54
CA PHE A 67 -16.40 3.95 -4.35
C PHE A 67 -14.98 3.86 -3.81
N LEU A 68 -14.48 4.96 -3.23
CA LEU A 68 -13.20 4.97 -2.55
C LEU A 68 -13.28 4.04 -1.32
N ILE A 69 -12.42 3.02 -1.27
CA ILE A 69 -12.43 2.01 -0.20
C ILE A 69 -11.57 2.46 0.99
N HIS A 70 -10.47 3.13 0.69
CA HIS A 70 -9.55 3.65 1.69
C HIS A 70 -8.99 4.97 1.18
N ASP A 71 -8.87 5.93 2.08
CA ASP A 71 -8.05 7.11 1.88
C ASP A 71 -6.94 7.09 2.93
N ARG A 72 -5.73 7.48 2.53
CA ARG A 72 -4.57 7.54 3.43
C ARG A 72 -3.87 8.86 3.22
N TYR A 73 -3.79 9.62 4.29
CA TYR A 73 -3.07 10.88 4.34
C TYR A 73 -1.94 10.80 5.36
N PRO A 74 -0.67 11.01 4.95
CA PRO A 74 -0.20 11.08 3.56
C PRO A 74 -0.30 9.71 2.85
N THR A 75 -0.33 9.72 1.52
CA THR A 75 -0.35 8.48 0.72
C THR A 75 0.88 7.62 1.01
N VAL A 76 0.70 6.29 1.05
CA VAL A 76 1.82 5.36 1.28
C VAL A 76 2.76 5.38 0.08
N VAL A 77 3.94 5.97 0.25
CA VAL A 77 5.00 6.04 -0.76
C VAL A 77 6.23 5.35 -0.22
N HIS A 78 6.86 4.51 -1.05
CA HIS A 78 8.15 3.92 -0.70
C HIS A 78 9.24 4.99 -0.77
N LEU A 79 9.82 5.32 0.40
CA LEU A 79 10.92 6.27 0.51
C LEU A 79 12.26 5.55 0.39
N SER A 80 13.18 6.11 -0.40
CA SER A 80 14.54 5.59 -0.52
C SER A 80 15.33 5.92 0.74
N VAL A 81 15.75 4.88 1.48
CA VAL A 81 16.64 5.03 2.63
C VAL A 81 18.07 5.20 2.15
N HIS A 82 18.77 6.19 2.70
CA HIS A 82 20.17 6.45 2.43
C HIS A 82 20.84 7.04 3.68
N ILE A 83 22.16 6.96 3.71
CA ILE A 83 22.98 7.60 4.75
C ILE A 83 22.93 9.12 4.56
N GLU A 84 23.27 9.89 5.60
CA GLU A 84 23.41 11.35 5.50
C GLU A 84 24.31 11.71 4.31
N LYS A 85 23.81 12.59 3.43
CA LYS A 85 24.46 13.02 2.17
C LYS A 85 24.77 11.88 1.18
N GLY A 86 24.34 10.65 1.44
CA GLY A 86 24.48 9.47 0.57
C GLY A 86 23.33 9.30 -0.43
N GLN A 87 22.60 10.36 -0.73
CA GLN A 87 21.46 10.33 -1.63
C GLN A 87 21.88 10.25 -3.10
N ARG A 88 21.09 9.57 -3.92
CA ARG A 88 21.35 9.48 -5.36
C ARG A 88 21.02 10.80 -6.04
N VAL A 89 22.04 11.42 -6.64
CA VAL A 89 21.90 12.68 -7.39
C VAL A 89 22.24 12.42 -8.87
N TYR A 90 21.42 12.98 -9.77
CA TYR A 90 21.69 12.96 -11.20
C TYR A 90 22.33 14.30 -11.61
N PHE A 91 23.37 14.24 -12.43
CA PHE A 91 24.05 15.42 -12.95
C PHE A 91 23.70 15.61 -14.43
N THR A 92 23.49 16.86 -14.82
CA THR A 92 23.26 17.34 -16.18
C THR A 92 24.11 18.59 -16.35
N SER A 93 24.56 18.91 -17.57
CA SER A 93 25.45 20.06 -17.86
C SER A 93 25.04 21.35 -17.15
N ASP A 94 23.73 21.58 -17.04
CA ASP A 94 23.17 22.83 -16.53
C ASP A 94 23.01 22.86 -15.00
N ASN A 95 23.00 21.69 -14.33
CA ASN A 95 22.70 21.58 -12.89
C ASN A 95 23.90 21.17 -12.03
N VAL A 96 25.07 20.91 -12.62
CA VAL A 96 26.24 20.38 -11.91
C VAL A 96 26.67 21.29 -10.77
N HIS A 97 26.81 22.60 -11.04
CA HIS A 97 27.29 23.55 -10.05
C HIS A 97 26.33 23.68 -8.87
N GLU A 98 25.03 23.84 -9.14
CA GLU A 98 24.01 23.99 -8.09
C GLU A 98 23.88 22.73 -7.23
N ARG A 99 23.84 21.54 -7.84
CA ARG A 99 23.71 20.27 -7.11
C ARG A 99 24.96 19.89 -6.33
N ALA A 100 26.14 20.35 -6.76
CA ALA A 100 27.39 20.15 -6.04
C ALA A 100 27.48 21.03 -4.78
N THR A 101 26.96 22.26 -4.83
CA THR A 101 26.94 23.17 -3.68
C THR A 101 25.79 22.89 -2.71
N GLN A 102 24.61 22.60 -3.24
CA GLN A 102 23.41 22.35 -2.44
C GLN A 102 22.62 21.21 -3.07
N PRO A 103 22.77 19.97 -2.57
CA PRO A 103 22.03 18.86 -3.11
C PRO A 103 20.55 18.97 -2.68
N ALA A 104 19.63 18.72 -3.62
CA ALA A 104 18.20 18.76 -3.35
C ALA A 104 17.80 17.77 -2.25
N ASP A 105 16.76 18.11 -1.47
CA ASP A 105 16.23 17.18 -0.47
C ASP A 105 15.72 15.91 -1.16
N SER A 106 16.08 14.75 -0.60
CA SER A 106 15.42 13.51 -0.98
C SER A 106 13.98 13.50 -0.46
N LYS A 107 13.13 12.63 -1.03
CA LYS A 107 11.76 12.43 -0.51
C LYS A 107 11.75 12.07 0.98
N LEU A 108 12.78 11.37 1.46
CA LEU A 108 12.92 11.00 2.87
C LEU A 108 13.25 12.22 3.74
N THR A 109 14.23 13.03 3.33
CA THR A 109 14.62 14.23 4.07
C THR A 109 13.51 15.27 4.08
N ALA A 110 12.81 15.44 2.95
CA ALA A 110 11.62 16.28 2.87
C ALA A 110 10.48 15.79 3.78
N TYR A 111 10.27 14.47 3.85
CA TYR A 111 9.30 13.87 4.78
C TYR A 111 9.66 14.15 6.24
N PHE A 112 10.93 14.06 6.63
CA PHE A 112 11.34 14.41 8.00
C PHE A 112 11.11 15.88 8.35
N LYS A 113 11.34 16.80 7.39
CA LYS A 113 11.00 18.22 7.58
C LYS A 113 9.50 18.41 7.74
N LEU A 114 8.70 17.75 6.89
CA LEU A 114 7.24 17.78 7.02
C LEU A 114 6.79 17.31 8.41
N CYS A 115 7.33 16.19 8.92
CA CYS A 115 7.00 15.71 10.26
C CYS A 115 7.42 16.64 11.41
N GLN A 116 8.30 17.63 11.19
CA GLN A 116 8.65 18.63 12.19
C GLN A 116 7.65 19.79 12.24
N GLU A 117 7.03 20.10 11.10
CA GLU A 117 6.07 21.21 10.94
C GLU A 117 4.63 20.75 11.15
N ASP A 118 4.34 19.48 10.86
CA ASP A 118 2.99 18.93 10.91
C ASP A 118 2.52 18.75 12.36
N THR A 119 1.30 19.20 12.64
CA THR A 119 0.68 19.18 13.98
C THR A 119 -0.17 17.93 14.25
N PHE A 120 -0.17 16.96 13.33
CA PHE A 120 -0.87 15.68 13.48
C PHE A 120 -0.09 14.68 14.35
#